data_AF-A0A3M1IFG9-F1
#
_entry.id   AF-A0A3M1IFG9-F1
#
_cell.length_a   1.000
_cell.length_b   1.000
_cell.length_c   1.000
_cell.angle_alpha   90.00
_cell.angle_beta   90.00
_cell.angle_gamma   90.00
#
_symmetry.space_group_name_H-M   'P 1'
#
loop_
_entity.id
_entity.type
_entity.pdbx_description
1 polymer ?
#
loop_
_entity_poly.entity_id
_entity_poly.type
_entity_poly.pdbx_seq_one_letter_code
_entity_poly.pdbx_strand_id
1 'polypeptide(L)'
;SEAHVIKSGKWENYSVRFKPLSQKQYKMIVSAMNALKQNGILLYSTCALSPKENDFVIEKALRKQNELSLLPITPNEIPAYMHTMAEQTNYGLWFLPDTCGCGPLYVARMQRFSAKRRESLELN
;
A
#
# COMPACT_ATOMS: atom_id res chain seq x y z
N SER A 1 -15.69 -4.63 4.45
CA SER A 1 -14.98 -5.89 4.19
C SER A 1 -15.52 -6.53 2.92
N GLU A 2 -14.64 -7.06 2.07
CA GLU A 2 -14.99 -7.80 0.83
C GLU A 2 -15.63 -9.17 1.11
N ALA A 3 -15.69 -9.59 2.38
CA ALA A 3 -16.38 -10.81 2.81
C ALA A 3 -17.83 -10.89 2.32
N HIS A 4 -18.53 -9.74 2.18
CA HIS A 4 -19.90 -9.73 1.63
C HIS A 4 -19.94 -10.11 0.14
N VAL A 5 -18.90 -9.78 -0.64
CA VAL A 5 -18.80 -10.10 -2.06
C VAL A 5 -18.63 -11.60 -2.23
N ILE A 6 -17.72 -12.19 -1.45
CA ILE A 6 -17.46 -13.64 -1.45
C ILE A 6 -18.75 -14.40 -1.10
N LYS A 7 -19.43 -13.99 -0.02
CA LYS A 7 -20.71 -14.60 0.38
C LYS A 7 -21.81 -14.47 -0.67
N SER A 8 -21.79 -13.42 -1.48
CA SER A 8 -22.79 -13.17 -2.53
C SER A 8 -22.54 -13.92 -3.84
N GLY A 9 -21.36 -14.53 -4.03
CA GLY A 9 -20.96 -15.19 -5.28
C GLY A 9 -20.73 -14.25 -6.47
N LYS A 10 -20.74 -12.91 -6.27
CA LYS A 10 -20.63 -11.90 -7.34
C LYS A 10 -19.20 -11.42 -7.60
N TRP A 11 -18.21 -12.30 -7.43
CA TRP A 11 -16.79 -11.93 -7.50
C TRP A 11 -16.39 -11.31 -8.83
N GLU A 12 -16.82 -11.88 -9.95
CA GLU A 12 -16.48 -11.40 -11.30
C GLU A 12 -16.89 -9.94 -11.49
N ASN A 13 -18.14 -9.63 -11.13
CA ASN A 13 -18.70 -8.28 -11.20
C ASN A 13 -18.05 -7.29 -10.24
N TYR A 14 -17.48 -7.78 -9.14
CA TYR A 14 -16.75 -6.93 -8.22
C TYR A 14 -15.32 -6.66 -8.71
N SER A 15 -14.68 -7.65 -9.32
CA SER A 15 -13.28 -7.59 -9.75
C SER A 15 -13.00 -6.52 -10.81
N VAL A 16 -14.00 -6.18 -11.64
CA VAL A 16 -13.90 -5.08 -12.62
C VAL A 16 -13.69 -3.72 -11.96
N ARG A 17 -14.04 -3.58 -10.68
CA ARG A 17 -13.89 -2.34 -9.89
C ARG A 17 -12.47 -2.13 -9.39
N PHE A 18 -11.62 -3.16 -9.36
CA PHE A 18 -10.25 -3.05 -8.85
C PHE A 18 -9.46 -1.98 -9.59
N LYS A 19 -9.44 -2.01 -10.93
CA LYS A 19 -8.66 -1.05 -11.73
C LYS A 19 -9.01 0.42 -11.45
N PRO A 20 -10.30 0.86 -11.50
CA PRO A 20 -10.64 2.24 -11.16
C PRO A 20 -10.39 2.57 -9.68
N LEU A 21 -10.58 1.62 -8.76
CA LEU A 21 -10.29 1.81 -7.33
C LEU A 21 -8.79 2.02 -7.07
N SER A 22 -7.93 1.16 -7.63
CA SER A 22 -6.46 1.30 -7.57
C SER A 22 -5.98 2.63 -8.12
N GLN A 23 -6.61 3.13 -9.20
CA GLN A 23 -6.28 4.45 -9.75
C GLN A 23 -6.65 5.58 -8.79
N LYS A 24 -7.81 5.48 -8.13
CA LYS A 24 -8.26 6.45 -7.12
C LYS A 24 -7.34 6.42 -5.89
N GLN A 25 -7.01 5.22 -5.39
CA GLN A 25 -6.09 5.01 -4.26
C GLN A 25 -4.70 5.59 -4.55
N TYR A 26 -4.17 5.37 -5.76
CA TYR A 26 -2.92 6.01 -6.18
C TYR A 26 -2.99 7.55 -6.14
N LYS A 27 -4.09 8.15 -6.64
CA LYS A 27 -4.30 9.60 -6.56
C LYS A 27 -4.36 10.09 -5.11
N MET A 28 -4.95 9.32 -4.20
CA MET A 28 -4.98 9.63 -2.77
C MET A 28 -3.58 9.60 -2.15
N ILE A 29 -2.73 8.64 -2.50
CA ILE A 29 -1.32 8.60 -2.05
C ILE A 29 -0.58 9.86 -2.52
N VAL A 30 -0.72 10.24 -3.79
CA VAL A 30 -0.08 11.46 -4.32
C VAL A 30 -0.57 12.70 -3.58
N SER A 31 -1.87 12.81 -3.32
CA SER A 31 -2.43 13.93 -2.54
C SER A 31 -1.89 13.96 -1.12
N ALA A 32 -1.81 12.80 -0.44
CA ALA A 32 -1.28 12.70 0.91
C ALA A 32 0.22 13.02 0.96
N MET A 33 1.01 12.54 -0.01
CA MET A 33 2.42 12.89 -0.17
C MET A 33 2.61 14.40 -0.28
N ASN A 34 1.83 15.07 -1.13
CA ASN A 34 1.94 16.51 -1.33
C ASN A 34 1.62 17.32 -0.06
N ALA A 35 0.72 16.81 0.78
CA ALA A 35 0.37 17.41 2.07
C ALA A 35 1.40 17.13 3.18
N LEU A 36 2.26 16.12 3.02
CA LEU A 36 3.27 15.78 4.01
C LEU A 36 4.44 16.76 3.98
N LYS A 37 4.93 17.14 5.17
CA LYS A 37 6.22 17.81 5.31
C LYS A 37 7.37 16.92 4.80
N GLN A 38 8.50 17.55 4.51
CA GLN A 38 9.76 16.86 4.24
C GLN A 38 10.09 15.87 5.36
N ASN A 39 10.54 14.66 5.00
CA ASN A 39 10.80 13.52 5.89
C ASN A 39 9.55 12.99 6.63
N GLY A 40 8.35 13.46 6.25
CA GLY A 40 7.08 12.97 6.79
C GLY A 40 6.80 11.52 6.37
N ILE A 41 6.07 10.80 7.22
CA ILE A 41 5.72 9.40 7.02
C ILE A 41 4.28 9.30 6.49
N LEU A 42 4.08 8.48 5.47
CA LEU A 42 2.79 8.12 4.91
C LEU A 42 2.51 6.65 5.23
N LEU A 43 1.42 6.39 5.95
CA LEU A 43 0.91 5.04 6.15
C LEU A 43 -0.27 4.82 5.20
N TYR A 44 -0.12 3.87 4.29
CA TYR A 44 -1.20 3.41 3.43
C TYR A 44 -1.81 2.14 4.03
N SER A 45 -3.14 2.08 4.10
CA SER A 45 -3.85 0.88 4.51
C SER A 45 -5.15 0.69 3.75
N THR A 46 -5.55 -0.57 3.59
CA THR A 46 -6.81 -0.95 2.93
C THR A 46 -7.41 -2.16 3.62
N CYS A 47 -8.71 -2.35 3.43
CA CYS A 47 -9.39 -3.59 3.78
C CYS A 47 -9.77 -4.40 2.54
N ALA A 48 -8.80 -4.59 1.63
CA ALA A 48 -8.97 -5.23 0.33
C ALA A 48 -8.17 -6.53 0.23
N LEU A 49 -8.74 -7.55 -0.42
CA LEU A 49 -8.06 -8.81 -0.76
C LEU A 49 -7.27 -8.72 -2.07
N SER A 50 -7.56 -7.72 -2.91
CA SER A 50 -6.95 -7.61 -4.22
C SER A 50 -5.53 -7.05 -4.17
N PRO A 51 -4.49 -7.75 -4.68
CA PRO A 51 -3.15 -7.19 -4.80
C PRO A 51 -3.10 -5.90 -5.63
N LYS A 52 -4.07 -5.71 -6.55
CA LYS A 52 -4.22 -4.49 -7.35
C LYS A 52 -4.46 -3.25 -6.51
N GLU A 53 -5.08 -3.40 -5.34
CA GLU A 53 -5.37 -2.32 -4.40
C GLU A 53 -4.30 -2.19 -3.31
N ASN A 54 -3.35 -3.12 -3.25
CA ASN A 54 -2.33 -3.23 -2.23
C ASN A 54 -0.95 -2.96 -2.86
N ASP A 55 -0.11 -4.00 -3.01
CA ASP A 55 1.25 -3.91 -3.54
C ASP A 55 1.34 -3.15 -4.87
N PHE A 56 0.40 -3.32 -5.80
CA PHE A 56 0.49 -2.64 -7.11
C PHE A 56 0.26 -1.14 -7.00
N VAL A 57 -0.51 -0.68 -6.00
CA VAL A 57 -0.67 0.75 -5.73
C VAL A 57 0.62 1.32 -5.18
N ILE A 58 1.28 0.60 -4.27
CA ILE A 58 2.54 1.02 -3.64
C ILE A 58 3.69 1.02 -4.66
N GLU A 59 3.83 -0.05 -5.43
CA GLU A 59 4.81 -0.15 -6.51
C GLU A 59 4.67 1.04 -7.48
N LYS A 60 3.43 1.33 -7.90
CA LYS A 60 3.15 2.45 -8.79
C LYS A 60 3.52 3.80 -8.15
N ALA A 61 3.25 3.97 -6.85
CA ALA A 61 3.61 5.18 -6.11
C ALA A 61 5.14 5.36 -6.08
N LEU A 62 5.88 4.34 -5.64
CA LEU A 62 7.34 4.35 -5.57
C LEU A 62 7.99 4.57 -6.94
N ARG A 63 7.46 3.94 -8.00
CA ARG A 63 7.98 4.09 -9.36
C ARG A 63 7.74 5.49 -9.94
N LYS A 64 6.59 6.11 -9.64
CA LYS A 64 6.19 7.39 -10.25
C LYS A 64 6.55 8.61 -9.42
N GLN A 65 6.80 8.47 -8.13
CA GLN A 65 7.03 9.58 -7.22
C GLN A 65 8.43 9.45 -6.62
N ASN A 66 9.40 10.16 -7.20
CA ASN A 66 10.80 10.10 -6.80
C ASN A 66 11.05 10.62 -5.36
N GLU A 67 10.07 11.31 -4.80
CA GLU A 67 10.06 11.79 -3.41
C GLU A 67 9.59 10.71 -2.42
N LEU A 68 9.05 9.57 -2.86
CA LEU A 68 8.67 8.49 -1.95
C LEU A 68 9.72 7.39 -1.94
N SER A 69 10.06 6.93 -0.74
CA SER A 69 10.78 5.67 -0.55
C SER A 69 9.99 4.77 0.39
N LEU A 70 10.15 3.46 0.20
CA LEU A 70 9.61 2.47 1.12
C LEU A 70 10.32 2.58 2.46
N LEU A 71 9.56 2.55 3.55
CA LEU A 71 10.09 2.48 4.91
C LEU A 71 9.53 1.20 5.58
N PRO A 72 10.27 0.07 5.50
CA PRO A 72 9.78 -1.24 5.93
C PRO A 72 9.23 -1.23 7.36
N ILE A 73 8.13 -1.93 7.60
CA ILE A 73 7.60 -2.14 8.95
C ILE A 73 8.30 -3.37 9.53
N THR A 74 9.03 -3.18 10.61
CA THR A 74 9.78 -4.26 11.27
C THR A 74 8.90 -5.00 12.29
N PRO A 75 9.19 -6.28 12.60
CA PRO A 75 8.42 -7.03 13.58
C PRO A 75 8.27 -6.28 14.92
N ASN A 76 9.33 -5.64 15.41
CA ASN A 76 9.33 -4.90 16.68
C ASN A 76 8.34 -3.72 16.73
N GLU A 77 7.80 -3.27 15.60
CA GLU A 77 6.80 -2.22 15.50
C GLU A 77 5.36 -2.75 15.57
N ILE A 78 5.19 -4.07 15.61
CA ILE A 78 3.93 -4.78 15.67
C ILE A 78 3.82 -5.42 17.07
N PRO A 79 2.62 -5.53 17.66
CA PRO A 79 2.47 -6.29 18.89
C PRO A 79 2.99 -7.74 18.73
N ALA A 80 3.72 -8.25 19.72
CA ALA A 80 4.38 -9.56 19.65
C ALA A 80 3.41 -10.71 19.29
N TYR A 81 2.16 -10.64 19.77
CA TYR A 81 1.14 -11.64 19.48
C TYR A 81 0.66 -11.66 18.02
N MET A 82 1.01 -10.63 17.23
CA MET A 82 0.69 -10.51 15.81
C MET A 82 1.89 -10.80 14.89
N HIS A 83 3.10 -11.01 15.42
CA HIS A 83 4.30 -11.23 14.58
C HIS A 83 4.13 -12.43 13.63
N THR A 84 3.51 -13.50 14.10
CA THR A 84 3.26 -14.72 13.32
C THR A 84 2.00 -14.63 12.46
N MET A 85 1.22 -13.55 12.62
CA MET A 85 -0.06 -13.34 11.94
C MET A 85 0.01 -12.34 10.78
N ALA A 86 1.13 -11.60 10.68
CA ALA A 86 1.39 -10.67 9.60
C ALA A 86 2.15 -11.37 8.47
N GLU A 87 1.56 -11.40 7.29
CA GLU A 87 2.18 -11.92 6.08
C GLU A 87 2.97 -10.82 5.38
N GLN A 88 4.26 -11.03 5.15
CA GLN A 88 5.07 -10.07 4.40
C GLN A 88 4.72 -10.11 2.91
N THR A 89 4.66 -8.93 2.33
CA THR A 89 4.46 -8.72 0.88
C THR A 89 5.67 -7.98 0.31
N ASN A 90 5.66 -7.62 -0.97
CA ASN A 90 6.79 -6.91 -1.57
C ASN A 90 6.97 -5.50 -0.98
N TYR A 91 5.89 -4.86 -0.53
CA TYR A 91 5.91 -3.46 -0.09
C TYR A 91 5.25 -3.21 1.26
N GLY A 92 4.73 -4.23 1.93
CA GLY A 92 3.98 -4.05 3.17
C GLY A 92 3.69 -5.35 3.90
N LEU A 93 2.69 -5.29 4.78
CA LEU A 93 2.21 -6.39 5.60
C LEU A 93 0.74 -6.63 5.33
N TRP A 94 0.36 -7.90 5.35
CA TRP A 94 -1.02 -8.34 5.18
C TRP A 94 -1.48 -9.11 6.41
N PHE A 95 -2.65 -8.75 6.92
CA PHE A 95 -3.35 -9.47 7.96
C PHE A 95 -4.61 -10.07 7.33
N LEU A 96 -4.63 -11.39 7.21
CA LEU A 96 -5.72 -12.11 6.57
C LEU A 96 -6.63 -12.81 7.60
N PRO A 97 -7.95 -12.92 7.32
CA PRO A 97 -8.91 -13.51 8.26
C PRO A 97 -8.61 -14.95 8.66
N ASP A 98 -8.05 -15.74 7.74
CA ASP A 98 -7.67 -17.13 7.97
C ASP A 98 -6.44 -17.28 8.87
N THR A 99 -5.52 -16.30 8.84
CA THR A 99 -4.29 -16.34 9.64
C THR A 99 -4.46 -15.66 11.01
N CYS A 100 -5.11 -14.48 11.07
CA CYS A 100 -5.20 -13.66 12.30
C CYS A 100 -6.60 -13.60 12.92
N GLY A 101 -7.62 -14.21 12.30
CA GLY A 101 -9.02 -14.02 12.71
C GLY A 101 -9.54 -12.59 12.47
N CYS A 102 -8.77 -11.77 11.75
CA CYS A 102 -8.96 -10.34 11.58
C CYS A 102 -8.73 -9.91 10.11
N GLY A 103 -9.20 -8.73 9.70
CA GLY A 103 -8.97 -8.24 8.34
C GLY A 103 -10.04 -8.63 7.31
N PRO A 104 -9.73 -8.63 6.00
CA PRO A 104 -8.40 -8.36 5.44
C PRO A 104 -7.93 -6.94 5.77
N LEU A 105 -6.66 -6.79 6.13
CA LEU A 105 -6.00 -5.51 6.34
C LEU A 105 -4.61 -5.54 5.70
N TYR A 106 -4.36 -4.66 4.75
CA TYR A 106 -3.02 -4.43 4.20
C TYR A 106 -2.47 -3.12 4.74
N VAL A 107 -1.17 -3.08 5.03
CA VAL A 107 -0.47 -1.88 5.52
C VAL A 107 0.88 -1.74 4.84
N ALA A 108 1.17 -0.57 4.30
CA ALA A 108 2.49 -0.20 3.78
C ALA A 108 2.90 1.17 4.29
N ARG A 109 4.18 1.35 4.59
CA ARG A 109 4.73 2.61 5.10
C ARG A 109 5.76 3.15 4.11
N MET A 110 5.61 4.43 3.79
CA MET A 110 6.53 5.18 2.93
C MET A 110 6.97 6.45 3.66
N GLN A 111 8.11 6.98 3.27
CA GLN A 111 8.60 8.26 3.76
C GLN A 111 8.84 9.21 2.58
N ARG A 112 8.42 10.47 2.76
CA ARG A 112 8.66 11.53 1.80
C ARG A 112 10.05 12.10 1.98
N PHE A 113 10.89 11.97 0.96
CA PHE A 113 12.21 12.57 0.85
C PHE A 113 12.18 13.77 -0.10
N SER A 114 13.24 14.58 -0.07
CA SER A 114 13.35 15.71 -0.97
C SER A 114 13.57 15.15 -2.36
N ALA A 115 12.95 15.76 -3.37
CA ALA A 115 13.18 15.33 -4.74
C ALA A 115 14.68 15.39 -5.01
N LYS A 116 15.29 14.24 -5.36
CA LYS A 116 16.62 14.26 -5.96
C LYS A 116 16.50 15.16 -7.20
N ARG A 117 17.27 16.25 -7.23
CA ARG A 117 17.41 17.07 -8.43
C ARG A 117 17.78 16.09 -9.54
N ARG A 118 16.96 15.98 -10.59
CA ARG A 118 17.36 15.24 -11.79
C ARG A 118 18.60 15.97 -12.28
N GLU A 119 19.78 15.42 -12.01
CA GLU A 119 20.96 15.80 -12.76
C GLU A 119 20.61 15.52 -14.21
N SER A 120 20.53 16.61 -14.97
CA SER A 120 20.45 16.59 -16.42
C SER A 120 21.53 15.64 -16.91
N LEU A 121 21.10 14.53 -17.50
CA LEU A 121 21.88 13.78 -18.49
C LEU A 121 22.08 14.70 -19.71
N GLU A 122 22.89 15.73 -19.51
CA GLU A 122 23.60 16.46 -20.55
C GLU A 122 25.04 16.49 -20.09
N LEU A 123 25.80 15.48 -20.51
CA LEU A 123 27.25 15.53 -20.56
C LEU A 123 27.71 14.50 -21.59
N ASN A 124 27.95 15.06 -22.79
CA ASN A 124 28.87 14.67 -23.87
C ASN A 124 28.69 13.32 -24.56
#